data_AF-A0A7C6I1Q8-F1
#
_entry.id   AF-A0A7C6I1Q8-F1
#
_cell.length_a   1.000
_cell.length_b   1.000
_cell.length_c   1.000
_cell.angle_alpha   90.00
_cell.angle_beta   90.00
_cell.angle_gamma   90.00
#
_symmetry.space_group_name_H-M   'P 1'
#
loop_
_entity.id
_entity.type
_entity.pdbx_description
1 polymer ?
#
loop_
_entity_poly.entity_id
_entity_poly.type
_entity_poly.pdbx_seq_one_letter_code
_entity_poly.pdbx_strand_id
1 'polypeptide(L)' 'AEFERIPHDTKTLNDEERAQIEKLLEKFEEDEDVQNVFHNMAVEE' A
#
# COMPACT_ATOMS: atom_id res chain seq x y z
N ALA A 1 12.62 -7.10 -15.78
CA ALA A 1 12.52 -5.71 -15.31
C ALA A 1 11.11 -5.53 -14.81
N GLU A 2 10.94 -5.40 -13.50
CA GLU A 2 9.64 -5.12 -12.88
C GLU A 2 9.36 -3.62 -12.99
N PHE A 3 8.11 -3.25 -13.25
CA PHE A 3 7.70 -1.86 -13.38
C PHE A 3 7.27 -1.33 -12.01
N GLU A 4 8.03 -0.38 -11.48
CA GLU A 4 7.70 0.29 -10.23
C GLU A 4 6.80 1.52 -10.50
N ARG A 5 5.83 1.76 -9.61
CA ARG A 5 5.04 3.00 -9.60
C ARG A 5 5.50 3.89 -8.46
N ILE A 6 6.17 4.99 -8.80
CA ILE A 6 6.62 5.98 -7.83
C ILE A 6 5.48 7.01 -7.63
N PRO A 7 4.92 7.15 -6.42
CA PRO A 7 3.93 8.18 -6.16
C PRO A 7 4.56 9.57 -6.21
N HIS A 8 3.84 10.55 -6.78
CA HIS A 8 4.29 11.95 -6.80
C HIS A 8 4.14 12.63 -5.43
N ASP A 9 3.14 12.23 -4.65
CA ASP A 9 2.84 12.75 -3.32
C ASP A 9 2.49 11.61 -2.38
N THR A 10 2.97 11.69 -1.14
CA THR A 10 2.67 10.71 -0.08
C THR A 10 1.65 11.25 0.91
N LYS A 11 0.77 10.38 1.43
CA LYS A 11 -0.25 10.74 2.41
C LYS A 11 0.06 10.15 3.78
N THR A 12 0.18 11.00 4.79
CA THR A 12 0.21 10.58 6.21
C THR A 12 -1.18 10.18 6.66
N LEU A 13 -1.28 9.06 7.36
CA LEU A 13 -2.51 8.51 7.92
C LEU A 13 -2.40 8.46 9.44
N ASN A 14 -3.53 8.55 10.12
CA ASN A 14 -3.58 8.23 11.54
C ASN A 14 -3.52 6.70 11.77
N ASP A 15 -3.33 6.28 13.02
CA ASP A 15 -3.15 4.86 13.38
C ASP A 15 -4.33 3.98 12.96
N GLU A 16 -5.57 4.49 13.05
CA GLU A 16 -6.77 3.73 12.68
C GLU A 16 -6.87 3.56 11.16
N GLU A 17 -6.65 4.63 10.40
CA GLU A 17 -6.62 4.60 8.94
C GLU A 17 -5.50 3.69 8.42
N ARG A 18 -4.32 3.75 9.05
CA ARG A 18 -3.19 2.87 8.72
C ARG A 18 -3.54 1.41 8.94
N ALA A 19 -4.06 1.05 10.11
CA ALA A 19 -4.44 -0.34 10.42
C ALA A 19 -5.52 -0.88 9.46
N GLN A 20 -6.47 -0.03 9.04
CA GLN A 20 -7.48 -0.43 8.06
C GLN A 20 -6.87 -0.67 6.67
N ILE A 21 -5.94 0.18 6.24
CA ILE A 21 -5.29 0.02 4.93
C ILE A 21 -4.31 -1.15 4.94
N GLU A 22 -3.53 -1.35 6.00
CA GLU A 22 -2.63 -2.52 6.13
C GLU A 22 -3.40 -3.84 6.01
N LYS A 23 -4.53 -3.95 6.69
CA LYS A 23 -5.42 -5.12 6.56
C LYS A 23 -5.99 -5.30 5.15
N LEU A 24 -6.17 -4.20 4.41
CA LEU A 24 -6.62 -4.27 3.02
C LEU A 24 -5.47 -4.70 2.09
N LEU A 25 -4.26 -4.21 2.34
CA LEU A 25 -3.06 -4.60 1.58
C LEU A 25 -2.76 -6.09 1.76
N GLU A 26 -2.82 -6.62 2.99
CA GLU A 26 -2.68 -8.06 3.27
C GLU A 26 -3.62 -8.91 2.40
N LYS A 27 -4.90 -8.50 2.30
CA LYS A 27 -5.87 -9.22 1.46
C LYS A 27 -5.53 -9.20 -0.02
N PHE A 28 -4.93 -8.11 -0.51
CA PHE A 28 -4.51 -8.03 -1.90
C PHE A 28 -3.23 -8.85 -2.13
N GLU A 29 -2.35 -8.99 -1.16
CA GLU A 29 -1.17 -9.84 -1.28
C GLU A 29 -1.51 -11.34 -1.22
N GLU A 30 -2.57 -11.70 -0.50
CA GLU A 30 -3.08 -13.08 -0.42
C GLU A 30 -3.92 -13.49 -1.65
N ASP A 31 -4.31 -12.54 -2.50
CA ASP A 31 -5.13 -12.79 -3.68
C ASP A 31 -4.26 -13.26 -4.85
N GLU A 32 -4.49 -14.50 -5.29
CA GLU A 32 -3.73 -15.15 -6.37
C GLU A 32 -3.88 -14.44 -7.73
N ASP A 33 -4.93 -13.64 -7.91
CA ASP A 33 -5.14 -12.83 -9.12
C ASP A 33 -4.42 -11.47 -9.06
N VAL A 34 -3.92 -11.07 -7.88
CA VAL A 34 -3.20 -9.80 -7.70
C VAL A 34 -1.71 -10.00 -7.94
N GLN A 35 -1.19 -9.29 -8.93
CA GLN A 35 0.23 -9.38 -9.30
C GLN A 35 1.11 -8.34 -8.60
N ASN A 36 0.59 -7.12 -8.34
CA ASN A 36 1.34 -6.02 -7.73
C ASN A 36 0.40 -5.06 -7.00
N VAL A 37 0.82 -4.55 -5.84
CA VAL A 37 0.07 -3.57 -5.05
C VAL A 37 0.94 -2.31 -4.88
N PHE A 38 0.37 -1.13 -5.13
CA PHE A 38 1.06 0.14 -4.97
C PHE A 38 0.19 1.10 -4.17
N HIS A 39 0.79 1.80 -3.21
CA HIS A 39 0.13 2.81 -2.40
C HIS A 39 1.01 4.06 -2.26
N ASN A 40 0.37 5.19 -1.97
CA ASN A 40 1.06 6.43 -1.65
C ASN A 40 1.04 6.74 -0.14
N MET A 41 0.72 5.76 0.71
CA MET A 41 0.81 5.92 2.16
C MET A 41 2.25 6.27 2.56
N ALA A 42 2.42 7.33 3.33
CA ALA A 42 3.70 7.69 3.90
C ALA A 42 4.12 6.61 4.91
N VAL A 43 5.30 6.03 4.70
CA VAL A 43 5.93 5.14 5.66
C VAL A 43 6.66 6.04 6.66
N GLU A 44 6.33 5.94 7.94
CA GLU A 44 7.11 6.62 8.98
C GLU A 44 8.42 5.85 9.15
N GLU A 45 9.57 6.54 9.06
CA GLU A 45 10.92 5.96 9.23
C GLU A 45 11.22 5.56 10.69
#